data_AF-A0A2J8A844-F1
#
_entry.id   AF-A0A2J8A844-F1
#
_cell.length_a   1.000
_cell.length_b   1.000
_cell.length_c   1.000
_cell.angle_alpha   90.00
_cell.angle_beta   90.00
_cell.angle_gamma   90.00
#
_symmetry.space_group_name_H-M   'P 1'
#
loop_
_entity.id
_entity.type
_entity.pdbx_description
1 polymer ?
#
loop_
_entity_poly.entity_id
_entity_poly.type
_entity_poly.pdbx_seq_one_letter_code
_entity_poly.pdbx_strand_id
1 'polypeptide(L)'
;MPPQTPPRTGYKSGKATFVDESLFGGSKPHKVDTLDTASQLKLTVPAHTISSKDRDVVTLTKGDLTRMLKASPIMSAEEAAAAKREAEAKREQLQAVSKARKEKMMKLEEEAKKQAPPTETDILQRQLNDATRSRATHMLLEQKDPVKNMNQMMLYSKCVTIRDAQIEEKKQMLAEEEEEQRRLDLMMEIERVKALEQYEARERQRLDERRRGAAVLNEQINERQRERTRQEELRDQERMQMLKEMERLKEEEMQAQIEKRLQAKFLMEEVATANSEQIRRKEQMKVREKDEDLRIAEYIVQKELREQSLTAEKERIAREKEQEVARLRAMQERAADKQAELDELRARRYQEAKEREWRTKERAHVERQTAMQHELANARTAQQAAKIKQKAEVAQLEHGEFMRVLDVNRQKEYEDLQQTVNSMTLNHKYKEELLAQIQANEERRKRERQAYLEDGARLREAADKEKQLLAQIKERKLGELEGAGVPGKYRAELEKMKIQFR
;
A
#
# COMPACT_ATOMS: atom_id res chain seq x y z
N MET A 1 18.05 -14.31 3.66
CA MET A 1 19.25 -13.50 3.32
C MET A 1 18.89 -12.03 3.46
N PRO A 2 19.35 -11.35 4.51
CA PRO A 2 19.26 -9.90 4.63
C PRO A 2 20.60 -9.25 4.22
N PRO A 3 20.63 -8.16 3.45
CA PRO A 3 21.78 -7.28 3.42
C PRO A 3 21.52 -6.13 4.42
N GLN A 4 22.22 -6.11 5.55
CA GLN A 4 23.56 -5.52 5.71
C GLN A 4 23.56 -4.00 5.52
N THR A 5 23.68 -3.30 6.65
CA THR A 5 24.30 -1.97 6.76
C THR A 5 25.74 -2.01 6.23
N PRO A 6 26.29 -0.86 5.76
CA PRO A 6 27.37 -0.19 6.52
C PRO A 6 27.39 1.36 6.30
N PRO A 7 28.45 2.15 6.60
CA PRO A 7 28.50 2.94 7.85
C PRO A 7 28.96 4.42 7.71
N ARG A 8 28.83 5.19 8.81
CA ARG A 8 29.71 6.30 9.31
C ARG A 8 29.87 7.56 8.39
N THR A 9 29.97 8.81 8.83
CA THR A 9 30.46 9.49 10.05
C THR A 9 29.98 10.96 10.00
N GLY A 10 29.76 11.60 11.16
CA GLY A 10 29.62 13.06 11.21
C GLY A 10 29.33 13.59 12.61
N TYR A 11 30.38 13.79 13.39
CA TYR A 11 30.38 14.44 14.71
C TYR A 11 29.80 15.86 14.64
N LYS A 12 28.95 16.25 15.60
CA LYS A 12 28.99 17.59 16.22
C LYS A 12 28.24 17.62 17.56
N SER A 13 29.03 17.90 18.58
CA SER A 13 28.78 18.27 19.98
C SER A 13 27.36 18.66 20.40
N GLY A 14 26.84 17.93 21.39
CA GLY A 14 25.82 18.44 22.31
C GLY A 14 26.39 19.55 23.18
N LYS A 15 25.67 20.67 23.27
CA LYS A 15 25.93 21.74 24.23
C LYS A 15 25.40 21.32 25.60
N ALA A 16 26.29 21.15 26.57
CA ALA A 16 25.92 21.15 27.97
C ALA A 16 25.64 22.61 28.40
N THR A 17 24.47 22.84 28.96
CA THR A 17 24.12 24.08 29.66
C THR A 17 24.91 24.13 30.96
N PHE A 18 25.98 24.94 30.98
CA PHE A 18 26.66 25.36 32.20
C PHE A 18 25.92 26.58 32.74
N VAL A 19 25.16 26.38 33.81
CA VAL A 19 24.58 27.45 34.63
C VAL A 19 25.57 27.68 35.77
N ASP A 20 26.14 28.88 35.79
CA ASP A 20 27.07 29.35 36.81
C ASP A 20 26.31 29.75 38.07
N GLU A 21 26.38 28.92 39.12
CA GLU A 21 25.76 29.14 40.43
C GLU A 21 26.69 29.88 41.42
N SER A 22 27.53 30.81 40.96
CA SER A 22 28.38 31.61 41.86
C SER A 22 27.81 33.00 42.23
N LEU A 23 26.52 33.26 41.97
CA LEU A 23 25.92 34.60 42.14
C LEU A 23 25.11 34.81 43.43
N PHE A 24 25.18 33.91 44.40
CA PHE A 24 24.59 34.13 45.73
C PHE A 24 25.56 33.70 46.83
N GLY A 25 26.16 34.69 47.50
CA GLY A 25 27.00 34.48 48.67
C GLY A 25 26.20 33.94 49.87
N GLY A 26 26.80 33.01 50.60
CA GLY A 26 26.31 32.51 51.87
C GLY A 26 27.46 31.93 52.70
N SER A 27 27.63 32.46 53.92
CA SER A 27 28.74 32.22 54.84
C SER A 27 28.91 30.77 55.30
N LYS A 28 30.16 30.31 55.41
CA LYS A 28 30.55 29.17 56.25
C LYS A 28 30.71 29.61 57.70
N PRO A 29 30.40 28.72 58.66
CA PRO A 29 31.36 28.49 59.73
C PRO A 29 31.63 27.00 59.96
N HIS A 30 32.76 26.77 60.64
CA HIS A 30 33.23 25.54 61.27
C HIS A 30 33.67 24.38 60.39
N LYS A 31 35.00 24.18 60.39
CA LYS A 31 35.64 22.90 60.15
C LYS A 31 36.18 22.40 61.49
N VAL A 32 35.70 21.24 61.90
CA VAL A 32 36.23 20.41 62.99
C VAL A 32 37.00 19.31 62.29
N ASP A 33 38.33 19.35 62.34
CA ASP A 33 39.16 18.25 61.86
C ASP A 33 39.65 17.45 63.08
N THR A 34 39.20 16.19 63.12
CA THR A 34 39.61 15.14 64.03
C THR A 34 40.96 14.55 63.62
N LEU A 35 41.77 14.31 64.65
CA LEU A 35 42.99 13.51 64.79
C LEU A 35 43.21 12.40 63.75
N ASP A 36 44.48 12.31 63.28
CA ASP A 36 45.21 11.05 63.35
C ASP A 36 46.75 11.26 63.40
N THR A 37 47.30 10.93 64.57
CA THR A 37 48.45 10.06 64.84
C THR A 37 49.79 10.29 64.10
N ALA A 38 50.81 10.73 64.85
CA ALA A 38 52.05 9.97 65.14
C ALA A 38 53.23 10.88 65.57
N SER A 39 53.55 10.85 66.87
CA SER A 39 54.91 10.74 67.43
C SER A 39 56.06 11.62 66.88
N GLN A 40 56.59 12.55 67.70
CA GLN A 40 57.86 12.38 68.46
C GLN A 40 58.25 13.68 69.20
N LEU A 41 58.12 13.63 70.53
CA LEU A 41 59.07 14.10 71.55
C LEU A 41 60.03 15.28 71.22
N LYS A 42 59.93 16.40 71.96
CA LYS A 42 60.72 16.66 73.18
C LYS A 42 60.35 18.01 73.84
N LEU A 43 60.15 17.92 75.14
CA LEU A 43 59.83 18.93 76.13
C LEU A 43 61.09 19.73 76.55
N THR A 44 61.01 21.05 76.69
CA THR A 44 61.60 21.80 77.83
C THR A 44 60.93 23.17 77.98
N VAL A 45 60.52 23.48 79.21
CA VAL A 45 59.75 24.65 79.70
C VAL A 45 60.75 25.58 80.46
N PRO A 46 60.49 26.90 80.60
CA PRO A 46 61.52 27.94 80.69
C PRO A 46 62.00 28.22 82.11
N ALA A 47 63.25 28.69 82.25
CA ALA A 47 63.83 29.10 83.52
C ALA A 47 63.70 30.63 83.70
N HIS A 48 62.87 31.03 84.67
CA HIS A 48 62.96 32.34 85.30
C HIS A 48 64.13 32.35 86.30
N THR A 49 65.15 33.16 86.05
CA THR A 49 66.19 33.48 87.04
C THR A 49 66.03 34.92 87.52
N ILE A 50 65.68 35.05 88.80
CA ILE A 50 65.71 36.28 89.60
C ILE A 50 67.19 36.62 89.85
N SER A 51 67.63 37.81 89.46
CA SER A 51 69.00 38.29 89.70
C SER A 51 69.08 39.03 91.05
N SER A 52 69.95 38.53 91.91
CA SER A 52 70.36 39.07 93.20
C SER A 52 71.43 40.16 93.02
N LYS A 53 71.05 41.43 93.16
CA LYS A 53 71.89 42.59 93.54
C LYS A 53 70.96 43.63 94.18
N ASP A 54 71.16 44.15 95.38
CA ASP A 54 72.17 43.93 96.40
C ASP A 54 71.57 44.34 97.75
N ARG A 55 72.05 43.68 98.80
CA ARG A 55 71.77 43.98 100.20
C ARG A 55 72.42 45.30 100.61
N ASP A 56 71.77 46.00 101.56
CA ASP A 56 72.31 47.16 102.27
C ASP A 56 73.53 46.79 103.14
N VAL A 57 74.70 46.66 102.51
CA VAL A 57 76.00 46.56 103.19
C VAL A 57 76.90 47.66 102.63
N VAL A 58 76.95 48.79 103.34
CA VAL A 58 77.80 49.93 102.99
C VAL A 58 79.22 49.66 103.51
N THR A 59 80.13 49.28 102.62
CA THR A 59 81.57 49.24 102.90
C THR A 59 82.16 50.61 102.56
N LEU A 60 82.55 51.38 103.58
CA LEU A 60 83.19 52.69 103.37
C LEU A 60 84.61 52.49 102.83
N THR A 61 84.80 52.79 101.54
CA THR A 61 86.11 52.76 100.89
C THR A 61 86.97 53.97 101.31
N LYS A 62 88.29 53.93 101.10
CA LYS A 62 89.16 55.10 101.35
C LYS A 62 88.69 56.35 100.56
N GLY A 63 88.01 56.15 99.43
CA GLY A 63 87.34 57.22 98.66
C GLY A 63 86.13 57.82 99.39
N ASP A 64 85.38 57.01 100.14
CA ASP A 64 84.24 57.48 100.93
C ASP A 64 84.68 58.25 102.18
N LEU A 65 85.75 57.79 102.85
CA LEU A 65 86.36 58.50 103.98
C LEU A 65 86.93 59.86 103.57
N THR A 66 87.59 59.96 102.42
CA THR A 66 88.09 61.23 101.87
C THR A 66 86.97 62.14 101.38
N ARG A 67 85.79 61.59 101.00
CA ARG A 67 84.58 62.36 100.70
C ARG A 67 83.92 62.92 101.97
N MET A 68 83.94 62.20 103.09
CA MET A 68 83.38 62.67 104.37
C MET A 68 84.27 63.72 105.07
N LEU A 69 85.59 63.69 104.83
CA LEU A 69 86.55 64.68 105.36
C LEU A 69 86.66 65.95 104.50
N LYS A 70 86.17 65.95 103.26
CA LYS A 70 86.07 67.15 102.44
C LYS A 70 84.86 67.97 102.89
N ALA A 71 85.11 69.19 103.35
CA ALA A 71 84.06 70.17 103.63
C ALA A 71 83.13 70.27 102.41
N SER A 72 81.84 70.02 102.60
CA SER A 72 80.84 70.16 101.54
C SER A 72 80.97 71.55 100.91
N PRO A 73 81.26 71.65 99.61
CA PRO A 73 81.15 72.94 98.96
C PRO A 73 79.69 73.34 99.06
N ILE A 74 79.41 74.47 99.69
CA ILE A 74 78.13 75.15 99.59
C ILE A 74 78.09 75.67 98.15
N MET A 75 77.79 74.78 97.21
CA MET A 75 77.57 75.14 95.82
C MET A 75 76.29 75.96 95.79
N SER A 76 76.37 77.16 95.23
CA SER A 76 75.18 77.98 95.03
C SER A 76 74.21 77.23 94.11
N ALA A 77 72.90 77.53 94.20
CA ALA A 77 71.91 76.96 93.31
C ALA A 77 72.27 77.16 91.81
N GLU A 78 73.03 78.22 91.51
CA GLU A 78 73.53 78.51 90.16
C GLU A 78 74.62 77.54 89.70
N GLU A 79 75.58 77.17 90.57
CA GLU A 79 76.66 76.24 90.19
C GLU A 79 76.15 74.80 90.01
N ALA A 80 75.18 74.38 90.81
CA ALA A 80 74.51 73.08 90.63
C ALA A 80 73.65 73.05 89.34
N ALA A 81 72.97 74.16 89.02
CA ALA A 81 72.25 74.31 87.77
C ALA A 81 73.18 74.32 86.56
N ALA A 82 74.36 74.95 86.67
CA ALA A 82 75.38 74.95 85.63
C ALA A 82 75.92 73.54 85.37
N ALA A 83 76.28 72.79 86.41
CA ALA A 83 76.75 71.41 86.27
C ALA A 83 75.67 70.47 85.69
N LYS A 84 74.40 70.66 86.07
CA LYS A 84 73.27 69.91 85.50
C LYS A 84 73.04 70.25 84.03
N ARG A 85 73.10 71.54 83.65
CA ARG A 85 73.04 71.98 82.25
C ARG A 85 74.19 71.42 81.44
N GLU A 86 75.40 71.34 81.99
CA GLU A 86 76.54 70.77 81.29
C GLU A 86 76.41 69.24 81.11
N ALA A 87 75.86 68.54 82.11
CA ALA A 87 75.57 67.11 82.02
C ALA A 87 74.42 66.80 81.05
N GLU A 88 73.36 67.62 81.03
CA GLU A 88 72.27 67.55 80.06
C GLU A 88 72.77 67.85 78.65
N ALA A 89 73.63 68.86 78.47
CA ALA A 89 74.26 69.17 77.19
C ALA A 89 75.14 68.02 76.67
N LYS A 90 75.95 67.39 77.53
CA LYS A 90 76.76 66.20 77.15
C LYS A 90 75.87 65.00 76.81
N ARG A 91 74.80 64.76 77.57
CA ARG A 91 73.81 63.71 77.29
C ARG A 91 73.05 63.98 76.00
N GLU A 92 72.72 65.23 75.72
CA GLU A 92 72.02 65.65 74.51
C GLU A 92 72.90 65.54 73.27
N GLN A 93 74.20 65.85 73.37
CA GLN A 93 75.18 65.58 72.32
C GLN A 93 75.29 64.08 72.01
N LEU A 94 75.34 63.22 73.04
CA LEU A 94 75.35 61.76 72.86
C LEU A 94 74.02 61.23 72.29
N GLN A 95 72.89 61.87 72.60
CA GLN A 95 71.56 61.47 72.13
C GLN A 95 71.16 62.09 70.78
N ALA A 96 71.84 63.14 70.31
CA ALA A 96 71.51 63.83 69.04
C ALA A 96 71.57 62.87 67.84
N VAL A 97 72.60 62.02 67.78
CA VAL A 97 72.75 61.00 66.72
C VAL A 97 71.59 59.99 66.76
N SER A 98 71.11 59.64 67.96
CA SER A 98 70.00 58.70 68.15
C SER A 98 68.63 59.34 67.85
N LYS A 99 68.42 60.61 68.22
CA LYS A 99 67.21 61.39 67.91
C LYS A 99 67.08 61.60 66.39
N ALA A 100 68.14 62.02 65.71
CA ALA A 100 68.14 62.19 64.25
C ALA A 100 67.86 60.87 63.50
N ARG A 101 68.36 59.73 64.00
CA ARG A 101 68.02 58.40 63.46
C ARG A 101 66.55 58.05 63.70
N LYS A 102 66.00 58.32 64.88
CA LYS A 102 64.57 58.10 65.18
C LYS A 102 63.65 58.97 64.32
N GLU A 103 63.98 60.24 64.14
CA GLU A 103 63.21 61.16 63.28
C GLU A 103 63.25 60.73 61.81
N LYS A 104 64.41 60.28 61.30
CA LYS A 104 64.49 59.69 59.95
C LYS A 104 63.66 58.42 59.83
N MET A 105 63.68 57.54 60.84
CA MET A 105 62.85 56.33 60.85
C MET A 105 61.36 56.65 60.91
N MET A 106 60.94 57.67 61.68
CA MET A 106 59.55 58.12 61.73
C MET A 106 59.08 58.71 60.40
N LYS A 107 59.92 59.51 59.72
CA LYS A 107 59.62 60.04 58.37
C LYS A 107 59.53 58.94 57.34
N LEU A 108 60.46 57.99 57.35
CA LEU A 108 60.43 56.82 56.46
C LEU A 108 59.21 55.92 56.75
N GLU A 109 58.78 55.79 58.00
CA GLU A 109 57.58 55.03 58.36
C GLU A 109 56.29 55.74 57.87
N GLU A 110 56.25 57.07 57.93
CA GLU A 110 55.12 57.85 57.40
C GLU A 110 55.06 57.80 55.85
N GLU A 111 56.21 57.87 55.18
CA GLU A 111 56.33 57.69 53.73
C GLU A 111 55.97 56.26 53.31
N ALA A 112 56.40 55.25 54.06
CA ALA A 112 56.04 53.86 53.82
C ALA A 112 54.53 53.59 54.01
N LYS A 113 53.89 54.25 54.98
CA LYS A 113 52.42 54.18 55.16
C LYS A 113 51.65 54.83 54.01
N LYS A 114 52.16 55.92 53.43
CA LYS A 114 51.54 56.60 52.27
C LYS A 114 51.75 55.84 50.96
N GLN A 115 52.88 55.14 50.82
CA GLN A 115 53.21 54.33 49.64
C GLN A 115 52.81 52.84 49.79
N ALA A 116 52.09 52.49 50.85
CA ALA A 116 51.57 51.14 51.02
C ALA A 116 50.69 50.79 49.80
N PRO A 117 50.99 49.69 49.07
CA PRO A 117 50.18 49.30 47.93
C PRO A 117 48.76 48.99 48.40
N PRO A 118 47.73 49.39 47.64
CA PRO A 118 46.35 49.07 47.98
C PRO A 118 46.16 47.55 48.03
N THR A 119 45.31 47.10 48.94
CA THR A 119 44.97 45.67 49.10
C THR A 119 44.29 45.16 47.83
N GLU A 120 44.42 43.87 47.50
CA GLU A 120 43.75 43.27 46.33
C GLU A 120 42.23 43.48 46.34
N THR A 121 41.62 43.44 47.54
CA THR A 121 40.20 43.78 47.74
C THR A 121 39.88 45.22 47.34
N ASP A 122 40.76 46.16 47.67
CA ASP A 122 40.60 47.58 47.37
C ASP A 122 40.76 47.85 45.86
N ILE A 123 41.64 47.11 45.19
CA ILE A 123 41.84 47.18 43.75
C ILE A 123 40.59 46.66 43.03
N LEU A 124 40.06 45.49 43.42
CA LEU A 124 38.84 44.93 42.85
C LEU A 124 37.63 45.85 43.09
N GLN A 125 37.54 46.44 44.29
CA GLN A 125 36.46 47.36 44.61
C GLN A 125 36.59 48.68 43.84
N ARG A 126 37.81 49.18 43.59
CA ARG A 126 38.03 50.32 42.69
C ARG A 126 37.63 49.99 41.25
N GLN A 127 38.03 48.84 40.71
CA GLN A 127 37.64 48.41 39.37
C GLN A 127 36.11 48.28 39.23
N LEU A 128 35.44 47.71 40.24
CA LEU A 128 33.99 47.63 40.27
C LEU A 128 33.35 49.02 40.33
N ASN A 129 33.88 49.91 41.17
CA ASN A 129 33.40 51.28 41.29
C ASN A 129 33.61 52.08 39.99
N ASP A 130 34.71 51.86 39.29
CA ASP A 130 35.00 52.54 38.03
C ASP A 130 34.14 51.97 36.88
N ALA A 131 33.92 50.65 36.84
CA ALA A 131 32.99 50.03 35.91
C ALA A 131 31.54 50.50 36.14
N THR A 132 31.11 50.64 37.39
CA THR A 132 29.78 51.16 37.72
C THR A 132 29.65 52.64 37.39
N ARG A 133 30.67 53.47 37.64
CA ARG A 133 30.73 54.87 37.20
C ARG A 133 30.72 54.98 35.66
N SER A 134 31.48 54.15 34.97
CA SER A 134 31.50 54.10 33.50
C SER A 134 30.14 53.68 32.94
N ARG A 135 29.48 52.70 33.57
CA ARG A 135 28.13 52.28 33.18
C ARG A 135 27.10 53.38 33.45
N ALA A 136 27.18 54.05 34.59
CA ALA A 136 26.30 55.16 34.93
C ALA A 136 26.46 56.34 33.95
N THR A 137 27.70 56.72 33.62
CA THR A 137 27.97 57.75 32.61
C THR A 137 27.48 57.34 31.22
N HIS A 138 27.67 56.08 30.81
CA HIS A 138 27.10 55.56 29.56
C HIS A 138 25.57 55.64 29.54
N MET A 139 24.89 55.22 30.62
CA MET A 139 23.42 55.33 30.72
C MET A 139 22.94 56.79 30.66
N LEU A 140 23.69 57.73 31.25
CA LEU A 140 23.38 59.16 31.14
C LEU A 140 23.56 59.68 29.71
N LEU A 141 24.56 59.18 28.96
CA LEU A 141 24.74 59.51 27.55
C LEU A 141 23.59 58.94 26.70
N GLU A 142 23.18 57.70 26.94
CA GLU A 142 22.03 57.06 26.26
C GLU A 142 20.70 57.79 26.53
N GLN A 143 20.57 58.45 27.68
CA GLN A 143 19.37 59.23 27.99
C GLN A 143 19.28 60.56 27.23
N LYS A 144 20.36 61.04 26.62
CA LYS A 144 20.34 62.26 25.81
C LYS A 144 19.49 62.04 24.55
N ASP A 145 18.57 62.96 24.28
CA ASP A 145 17.65 62.87 23.15
C ASP A 145 18.29 62.63 21.76
N PRO A 146 19.42 63.27 21.37
CA PRO A 146 20.05 62.95 20.10
C PRO A 146 20.56 61.51 20.03
N VAL A 147 21.01 60.93 21.15
CA VAL A 147 21.45 59.53 21.22
C VAL A 147 20.25 58.59 21.09
N LYS A 148 19.10 58.92 21.67
CA LYS A 148 17.85 58.19 21.43
C LYS A 148 17.42 58.22 19.97
N ASN A 149 17.56 59.36 19.28
CA ASN A 149 17.27 59.45 17.85
C ASN A 149 18.25 58.60 17.02
N MET A 150 19.55 58.61 17.36
CA MET A 150 20.54 57.72 16.73
C MET A 150 20.19 56.24 16.97
N ASN A 151 19.73 55.88 18.17
CA ASN A 151 19.29 54.53 18.48
C ASN A 151 18.04 54.12 17.68
N GLN A 152 17.09 55.04 17.45
CA GLN A 152 15.95 54.80 16.56
C GLN A 152 16.40 54.54 15.13
N MET A 153 17.33 55.34 14.60
CA MET A 153 17.89 55.12 13.26
C MET A 153 18.64 53.79 13.16
N MET A 154 19.41 53.42 14.19
CA MET A 154 20.10 52.14 14.26
C MET A 154 19.11 50.96 14.28
N LEU A 155 18.05 51.06 15.08
CA LEU A 155 17.00 50.05 15.14
C LEU A 155 16.30 49.91 13.79
N TYR A 156 15.93 51.02 13.16
CA TYR A 156 15.34 51.04 11.83
C TYR A 156 16.25 50.35 10.81
N SER A 157 17.54 50.68 10.78
CA SER A 157 18.51 50.04 9.90
C SER A 157 18.57 48.53 10.10
N LYS A 158 18.57 48.05 11.36
CA LYS A 158 18.53 46.61 11.67
C LYS A 158 17.23 45.96 11.17
N CYS A 159 16.09 46.60 11.40
CA CYS A 159 14.80 46.11 10.93
C CYS A 159 14.73 46.03 9.40
N VAL A 160 15.25 47.04 8.69
CA VAL A 160 15.29 47.04 7.21
C VAL A 160 16.18 45.93 6.69
N THR A 161 17.38 45.73 7.26
CA THR A 161 18.26 44.63 6.85
C THR A 161 17.62 43.25 7.02
N ILE A 162 16.88 43.03 8.11
CA ILE A 162 16.16 41.77 8.34
C ILE A 162 14.99 41.65 7.36
N ARG A 163 14.27 42.74 7.10
CA ARG A 163 13.17 42.76 6.12
C ARG A 163 13.66 42.40 4.73
N ASP A 164 14.79 42.95 4.29
CA ASP A 164 15.35 42.66 2.97
C ASP A 164 15.75 41.18 2.86
N ALA A 165 16.38 40.62 3.90
CA ALA A 165 16.67 39.19 3.97
C ALA A 165 15.39 38.33 3.94
N GLN A 166 14.32 38.73 4.65
CA GLN A 166 13.03 38.04 4.60
C GLN A 166 12.37 38.11 3.22
N ILE A 167 12.52 39.23 2.49
CA ILE A 167 12.02 39.36 1.12
C ILE A 167 12.77 38.41 0.18
N GLU A 168 14.09 38.28 0.35
CA GLU A 168 14.90 37.36 -0.44
C GLU A 168 14.55 35.89 -0.13
N GLU A 169 14.41 35.53 1.14
CA GLU A 169 13.96 34.20 1.57
C GLU A 169 12.56 33.87 1.01
N LYS A 170 11.63 34.83 1.06
CA LYS A 170 10.30 34.65 0.47
C LYS A 170 10.35 34.41 -1.03
N LYS A 171 11.24 35.09 -1.77
CA LYS A 171 11.41 34.85 -3.21
C LYS A 171 11.96 33.45 -3.48
N GLN A 172 12.90 32.97 -2.66
CA GLN A 172 13.43 31.61 -2.77
C GLN A 172 12.35 30.57 -2.49
N MET A 173 11.57 30.73 -1.42
CA MET A 173 10.45 29.82 -1.11
C MET A 173 9.42 29.75 -2.24
N LEU A 174 9.05 30.89 -2.84
CA LEU A 174 8.12 30.90 -3.98
C LEU A 174 8.71 30.21 -5.20
N ALA A 175 10.01 30.38 -5.48
CA ALA A 175 10.66 29.71 -6.60
C ALA A 175 10.73 28.19 -6.39
N GLU A 176 11.02 27.73 -5.18
CA GLU A 176 11.02 26.31 -4.80
C GLU A 176 9.61 25.71 -4.88
N GLU A 177 8.59 26.44 -4.43
CA GLU A 177 7.19 26.03 -4.54
C GLU A 177 6.76 25.88 -6.01
N GLU A 178 7.12 26.84 -6.87
CA GLU A 178 6.87 26.75 -8.31
C GLU A 178 7.59 25.57 -8.96
N GLU A 179 8.83 25.27 -8.56
CA GLU A 179 9.59 24.14 -9.10
C GLU A 179 8.97 22.79 -8.68
N GLU A 180 8.59 22.64 -7.41
CA GLU A 180 7.91 21.43 -6.92
C GLU A 180 6.53 21.26 -7.56
N GLN A 181 5.77 22.34 -7.77
CA GLN A 181 4.52 22.29 -8.53
C GLN A 181 4.76 21.81 -9.98
N ARG A 182 5.74 22.37 -10.68
CA ARG A 182 6.10 21.92 -12.04
C ARG A 182 6.53 20.45 -12.06
N ARG A 183 7.24 19.99 -11.03
CA ARG A 183 7.66 18.59 -10.90
C ARG A 183 6.48 17.65 -10.69
N LEU A 184 5.51 18.04 -9.86
CA LEU A 184 4.28 17.28 -9.64
C LEU A 184 3.42 17.23 -10.91
N ASP A 185 3.26 18.35 -11.61
CA ASP A 185 2.55 18.41 -12.89
C ASP A 185 3.18 17.50 -13.95
N LEU A 186 4.52 17.51 -14.03
CA LEU A 186 5.25 16.60 -14.92
C LEU A 186 5.05 15.13 -14.53
N MET A 187 5.05 14.81 -13.23
CA MET A 187 4.80 13.45 -12.74
C MET A 187 3.38 12.99 -13.12
N MET A 188 2.37 13.84 -12.93
CA MET A 188 0.98 13.56 -13.33
C MET A 188 0.86 13.36 -14.85
N GLU A 189 1.55 14.18 -15.65
CA GLU A 189 1.54 14.02 -17.11
C GLU A 189 2.21 12.71 -17.56
N ILE A 190 3.32 12.34 -16.92
CA ILE A 190 3.99 11.05 -17.19
C ILE A 190 3.04 9.88 -16.84
N GLU A 191 2.33 9.93 -15.72
CA GLU A 191 1.35 8.89 -15.36
C GLU A 191 0.19 8.85 -16.35
N ARG A 192 -0.32 10.01 -16.77
CA ARG A 192 -1.38 10.12 -17.79
C ARG A 192 -0.95 9.48 -19.10
N VAL A 193 0.25 9.80 -19.59
CA VAL A 193 0.81 9.23 -20.83
C VAL A 193 1.02 7.73 -20.69
N LYS A 194 1.60 7.24 -19.58
CA LYS A 194 1.75 5.80 -19.33
C LYS A 194 0.41 5.06 -19.33
N ALA A 195 -0.63 5.65 -18.73
CA ALA A 195 -1.96 5.06 -18.74
C ALA A 195 -2.51 4.98 -20.18
N LEU A 196 -2.37 6.04 -20.98
CA LEU A 196 -2.76 6.03 -22.40
C LEU A 196 -2.00 4.98 -23.20
N GLU A 197 -0.69 4.85 -23.02
CA GLU A 197 0.12 3.81 -23.67
C GLU A 197 -0.36 2.40 -23.30
N GLN A 198 -0.73 2.16 -22.04
CA GLN A 198 -1.30 0.87 -21.62
C GLN A 198 -2.66 0.60 -22.28
N TYR A 199 -3.51 1.61 -22.42
CA TYR A 199 -4.78 1.47 -23.14
C TYR A 199 -4.55 1.19 -24.63
N GLU A 200 -3.64 1.91 -25.28
CA GLU A 200 -3.26 1.65 -26.67
C GLU A 200 -2.70 0.24 -26.86
N ALA A 201 -1.84 -0.22 -25.95
CA ALA A 201 -1.28 -1.57 -26.02
C ALA A 201 -2.38 -2.64 -25.94
N ARG A 202 -3.37 -2.46 -25.06
CA ARG A 202 -4.54 -3.35 -24.97
C ARG A 202 -5.40 -3.33 -26.24
N GLU A 203 -5.64 -2.16 -26.82
CA GLU A 203 -6.38 -2.06 -28.08
C GLU A 203 -5.62 -2.71 -29.24
N ARG A 204 -4.30 -2.53 -29.33
CA ARG A 204 -3.46 -3.22 -30.32
C ARG A 204 -3.55 -4.74 -30.17
N GLN A 205 -3.48 -5.26 -28.95
CA GLN A 205 -3.67 -6.69 -28.69
C GLN A 205 -5.03 -7.21 -29.17
N ARG A 206 -6.12 -6.51 -28.84
CA ARG A 206 -7.47 -6.89 -29.32
C ARG A 206 -7.58 -6.82 -30.84
N LEU A 207 -6.94 -5.84 -31.47
CA LEU A 207 -6.95 -5.68 -32.93
C LEU A 207 -6.18 -6.83 -33.61
N ASP A 208 -5.04 -7.23 -33.05
CA ASP A 208 -4.27 -8.37 -33.53
C ASP A 208 -5.02 -9.70 -33.34
N GLU A 209 -5.70 -9.89 -32.21
CA GLU A 209 -6.59 -11.05 -31.98
C GLU A 209 -7.72 -11.11 -33.01
N ARG A 210 -8.37 -9.97 -33.30
CA ARG A 210 -9.39 -9.87 -34.36
C ARG A 210 -8.81 -10.18 -35.74
N ARG A 211 -7.61 -9.69 -36.05
CA ARG A 211 -6.92 -10.00 -37.32
C ARG A 211 -6.59 -11.49 -37.43
N ARG A 212 -6.10 -12.12 -36.36
CA ARG A 212 -5.85 -13.57 -36.33
C ARG A 212 -7.15 -14.36 -36.51
N GLY A 213 -8.23 -13.96 -35.83
CA GLY A 213 -9.55 -14.57 -36.01
C GLY A 213 -10.07 -14.45 -37.44
N ALA A 214 -9.94 -13.27 -38.05
CA ALA A 214 -10.32 -13.05 -39.44
C ALA A 214 -9.46 -13.88 -40.43
N ALA A 215 -8.15 -14.00 -40.18
CA ALA A 215 -7.26 -14.82 -41.00
C ALA A 215 -7.65 -16.30 -40.99
N VAL A 216 -7.95 -16.86 -39.80
CA VAL A 216 -8.42 -18.25 -39.67
C VAL A 216 -9.74 -18.46 -40.41
N LEU A 217 -10.69 -17.53 -40.32
CA LEU A 217 -11.96 -17.62 -41.06
C LEU A 217 -11.75 -17.59 -42.57
N ASN A 218 -10.88 -16.70 -43.07
CA ASN A 218 -10.54 -16.65 -44.48
C ASN A 218 -9.88 -17.95 -44.95
N GLU A 219 -9.01 -18.53 -44.14
CA GLU A 219 -8.39 -19.82 -44.43
C GLU A 219 -9.42 -20.96 -44.48
N GLN A 220 -10.36 -21.01 -43.53
CA GLN A 220 -11.47 -21.97 -43.53
C GLN A 220 -12.40 -21.80 -44.74
N ILE A 221 -12.68 -20.56 -45.16
CA ILE A 221 -13.49 -20.29 -46.35
C ILE A 221 -12.77 -20.80 -47.61
N ASN A 222 -11.48 -20.49 -47.73
CA ASN A 222 -10.66 -20.96 -48.85
C ASN A 222 -10.56 -22.49 -48.87
N GLU A 223 -10.43 -23.14 -47.71
CA GLU A 223 -10.40 -24.59 -47.60
C GLU A 223 -11.72 -25.23 -48.03
N ARG A 224 -12.87 -24.70 -47.58
CA ARG A 224 -14.18 -25.18 -48.06
C ARG A 224 -14.40 -24.93 -49.55
N GLN A 225 -13.89 -23.82 -50.10
CA GLN A 225 -13.94 -23.58 -51.54
C GLN A 225 -13.08 -24.59 -52.31
N ARG A 226 -11.88 -24.92 -51.80
CA ARG A 226 -11.03 -25.98 -52.37
C ARG A 226 -11.69 -27.35 -52.28
N GLU A 227 -12.40 -27.65 -51.20
CA GLU A 227 -13.13 -28.91 -51.07
C GLU A 227 -14.32 -28.97 -52.04
N ARG A 228 -15.08 -27.87 -52.18
CA ARG A 228 -16.18 -27.78 -53.14
C ARG A 228 -15.70 -27.99 -54.58
N THR A 229 -14.62 -27.33 -54.97
CA THR A 229 -14.02 -27.49 -56.31
C THR A 229 -13.56 -28.93 -56.55
N ARG A 230 -12.90 -29.58 -55.57
CA ARG A 230 -12.56 -31.01 -55.67
C ARG A 230 -13.78 -31.91 -55.84
N GLN A 231 -14.87 -31.64 -55.11
CA GLN A 231 -16.11 -32.42 -55.23
C GLN A 231 -16.78 -32.21 -56.60
N GLU A 232 -16.77 -30.99 -57.13
CA GLU A 232 -17.24 -30.69 -58.48
C GLU A 232 -16.39 -31.42 -59.54
N GLU A 233 -15.06 -31.40 -59.41
CA GLU A 233 -14.16 -32.15 -60.29
C GLU A 233 -14.40 -33.67 -60.24
N LEU A 234 -14.65 -34.24 -59.05
CA LEU A 234 -15.00 -35.66 -58.91
C LEU A 234 -16.34 -35.99 -59.58
N ARG A 235 -17.36 -35.14 -59.40
CA ARG A 235 -18.66 -35.30 -60.08
C ARG A 235 -18.52 -35.20 -61.60
N ASP A 236 -17.68 -34.31 -62.09
CA ASP A 236 -17.42 -34.19 -63.52
C ASP A 236 -16.67 -35.40 -64.06
N GLN A 237 -15.72 -35.97 -63.29
CA GLN A 237 -15.06 -37.23 -63.64
C GLN A 237 -16.06 -38.40 -63.68
N GLU A 238 -16.92 -38.54 -62.68
CA GLU A 238 -17.99 -39.54 -62.63
C GLU A 238 -18.97 -39.38 -63.79
N ARG A 239 -19.37 -38.14 -64.10
CA ARG A 239 -20.23 -37.81 -65.25
C ARG A 239 -19.58 -38.21 -66.56
N MET A 240 -18.29 -37.91 -66.73
CA MET A 240 -17.54 -38.30 -67.93
C MET A 240 -17.38 -39.82 -68.05
N GLN A 241 -17.18 -40.53 -66.93
CA GLN A 241 -17.15 -42.00 -66.92
C GLN A 241 -18.52 -42.58 -67.28
N MET A 242 -19.61 -42.04 -66.71
CA MET A 242 -20.98 -42.45 -67.04
C MET A 242 -21.32 -42.22 -68.51
N LEU A 243 -20.89 -41.10 -69.08
CA LEU A 243 -21.08 -40.81 -70.51
C LEU A 243 -20.31 -41.82 -71.39
N LYS A 244 -19.07 -42.16 -71.04
CA LYS A 244 -18.29 -43.19 -71.77
C LYS A 244 -18.93 -44.57 -71.69
N GLU A 245 -19.44 -44.98 -70.52
CA GLU A 245 -20.17 -46.25 -70.40
C GLU A 245 -21.47 -46.24 -71.20
N MET A 246 -22.19 -45.12 -71.24
CA MET A 246 -23.39 -44.95 -72.07
C MET A 246 -23.07 -45.01 -73.57
N GLU A 247 -21.95 -44.42 -74.01
CA GLU A 247 -21.48 -44.54 -75.39
C GLU A 247 -21.12 -45.99 -75.73
N ARG A 248 -20.39 -46.70 -74.86
CA ARG A 248 -20.09 -48.13 -75.06
C ARG A 248 -21.35 -48.98 -75.16
N LEU A 249 -22.32 -48.78 -74.26
CA LEU A 249 -23.60 -49.51 -74.31
C LEU A 249 -24.39 -49.23 -75.59
N LYS A 250 -24.38 -47.98 -76.08
CA LYS A 250 -25.02 -47.64 -77.36
C LYS A 250 -24.32 -48.29 -78.55
N GLU A 251 -22.98 -48.37 -78.53
CA GLU A 251 -22.22 -49.07 -79.57
C GLU A 251 -22.51 -50.57 -79.57
N GLU A 252 -22.57 -51.20 -78.40
CA GLU A 252 -22.96 -52.61 -78.23
C GLU A 252 -24.40 -52.86 -78.70
N GLU A 253 -25.35 -51.98 -78.37
CA GLU A 253 -26.75 -52.08 -78.82
C GLU A 253 -26.86 -51.92 -80.35
N MET A 254 -26.10 -50.99 -80.94
CA MET A 254 -26.05 -50.80 -82.38
C MET A 254 -25.46 -52.02 -83.09
N GLN A 255 -24.39 -52.63 -82.55
CA GLN A 255 -23.81 -53.86 -83.08
C GLN A 255 -24.80 -55.03 -82.99
N ALA A 256 -25.44 -55.24 -81.85
CA ALA A 256 -26.47 -56.27 -81.67
C ALA A 256 -27.66 -56.08 -82.63
N GLN A 257 -28.05 -54.83 -82.90
CA GLN A 257 -29.11 -54.51 -83.85
C GLN A 257 -28.72 -54.80 -85.30
N ILE A 258 -27.46 -54.57 -85.67
CA ILE A 258 -26.91 -54.93 -86.98
C ILE A 258 -26.86 -56.46 -87.14
N GLU A 259 -26.37 -57.18 -86.14
CA GLU A 259 -26.32 -58.65 -86.13
C GLU A 259 -27.72 -59.26 -86.24
N LYS A 260 -28.69 -58.75 -85.48
CA LYS A 260 -30.09 -59.21 -85.55
C LYS A 260 -30.71 -58.96 -86.93
N ARG A 261 -30.38 -57.85 -87.59
CA ARG A 261 -30.83 -57.57 -88.98
C ARG A 261 -30.17 -58.51 -89.98
N LEU A 262 -28.89 -58.83 -89.82
CA LEU A 262 -28.18 -59.82 -90.65
C LEU A 262 -28.77 -61.22 -90.48
N GLN A 263 -29.00 -61.66 -89.25
CA GLN A 263 -29.64 -62.95 -88.95
C GLN A 263 -31.06 -63.03 -89.50
N ALA A 264 -31.85 -61.95 -89.41
CA ALA A 264 -33.18 -61.89 -89.99
C ALA A 264 -33.16 -62.00 -91.53
N LYS A 265 -32.18 -61.36 -92.20
CA LYS A 265 -31.99 -61.50 -93.66
C LYS A 265 -31.60 -62.92 -94.05
N PHE A 266 -30.67 -63.54 -93.31
CA PHE A 266 -30.24 -64.92 -93.54
C PHE A 266 -31.42 -65.90 -93.42
N LEU A 267 -32.22 -65.76 -92.36
CA LEU A 267 -33.42 -66.58 -92.14
C LEU A 267 -34.46 -66.37 -93.25
N MET A 268 -34.60 -65.15 -93.77
CA MET A 268 -35.54 -64.83 -94.84
C MET A 268 -35.10 -65.42 -96.20
N GLU A 269 -33.79 -65.45 -96.48
CA GLU A 269 -33.24 -66.17 -97.65
C GLU A 269 -33.44 -67.69 -97.53
N GLU A 270 -33.23 -68.26 -96.34
CA GLU A 270 -33.43 -69.69 -96.09
C GLU A 270 -34.90 -70.09 -96.29
N VAL A 271 -35.85 -69.29 -95.77
CA VAL A 271 -37.29 -69.50 -96.02
C VAL A 271 -37.65 -69.34 -97.51
N ALA A 272 -37.04 -68.38 -98.22
CA ALA A 272 -37.29 -68.19 -99.65
C ALA A 272 -36.79 -69.38 -100.48
N THR A 273 -35.62 -69.93 -100.17
CA THR A 273 -35.08 -71.13 -100.83
C THR A 273 -35.96 -72.35 -100.55
N ALA A 274 -36.37 -72.59 -99.31
CA ALA A 274 -37.27 -73.69 -98.94
C ALA A 274 -38.65 -73.57 -99.62
N ASN A 275 -39.18 -72.36 -99.76
CA ASN A 275 -40.43 -72.11 -100.48
C ASN A 275 -40.29 -72.36 -101.99
N SER A 276 -39.18 -71.93 -102.60
CA SER A 276 -38.90 -72.22 -104.02
C SER A 276 -38.76 -73.72 -104.30
N GLU A 277 -38.20 -74.49 -103.36
CA GLU A 277 -38.06 -75.94 -103.47
C GLU A 277 -39.41 -76.65 -103.30
N GLN A 278 -40.26 -76.18 -102.38
CA GLN A 278 -41.65 -76.63 -102.22
C GLN A 278 -42.48 -76.41 -103.50
N ILE A 279 -42.34 -75.26 -104.15
CA ILE A 279 -43.04 -74.96 -105.41
C ILE A 279 -42.58 -75.93 -106.51
N ARG A 280 -41.27 -76.16 -106.66
CA ARG A 280 -40.73 -77.13 -107.63
C ARG A 280 -41.22 -78.55 -107.38
N ARG A 281 -41.30 -79.00 -106.12
CA ARG A 281 -41.84 -80.31 -105.76
C ARG A 281 -43.32 -80.44 -106.11
N LYS A 282 -44.13 -79.39 -105.87
CA LYS A 282 -45.55 -79.38 -106.27
C LYS A 282 -45.73 -79.42 -107.79
N GLU A 283 -44.85 -78.76 -108.54
CA GLU A 283 -44.91 -78.75 -110.00
C GLU A 283 -44.54 -80.11 -110.60
N GLN A 284 -43.57 -80.82 -110.01
CA GLN A 284 -43.25 -82.22 -110.37
C GLN A 284 -44.41 -83.18 -110.07
N MET A 285 -45.15 -82.98 -108.98
CA MET A 285 -46.35 -83.77 -108.69
C MET A 285 -47.46 -83.52 -109.71
N LYS A 286 -47.68 -82.26 -110.13
CA LYS A 286 -48.67 -81.93 -111.17
C LYS A 286 -48.35 -82.55 -112.54
N VAL A 287 -47.07 -82.70 -112.88
CA VAL A 287 -46.67 -83.37 -114.13
C VAL A 287 -46.97 -84.88 -114.04
N ARG A 288 -46.75 -85.50 -112.88
CA ARG A 288 -47.11 -86.92 -112.66
C ARG A 288 -48.63 -87.15 -112.68
N GLU A 289 -49.41 -86.24 -112.09
CA GLU A 289 -50.89 -86.28 -112.16
C GLU A 289 -51.38 -86.18 -113.61
N LYS A 290 -50.80 -85.29 -114.44
CA LYS A 290 -51.16 -85.18 -115.86
C LYS A 290 -50.88 -86.45 -116.67
N ASP A 291 -49.77 -87.14 -116.38
CA ASP A 291 -49.42 -88.40 -117.04
C ASP A 291 -50.32 -89.57 -116.60
N GLU A 292 -50.82 -89.53 -115.35
CA GLU A 292 -51.81 -90.48 -114.83
C GLU A 292 -53.22 -90.19 -115.35
N ASP A 293 -53.60 -88.92 -115.51
CA ASP A 293 -54.89 -88.50 -116.09
C ASP A 293 -55.03 -88.89 -117.57
N LEU A 294 -53.94 -88.83 -118.35
CA LEU A 294 -53.93 -89.31 -119.74
C LEU A 294 -54.17 -90.83 -119.83
N ARG A 295 -53.65 -91.61 -118.88
CA ARG A 295 -53.92 -93.06 -118.79
C ARG A 295 -55.33 -93.38 -118.31
N ILE A 296 -55.92 -92.51 -117.48
CA ILE A 296 -57.29 -92.63 -116.99
C ILE A 296 -58.28 -92.25 -118.11
N ALA A 297 -57.99 -91.25 -118.95
CA ALA A 297 -58.85 -90.84 -120.05
C ALA A 297 -59.05 -91.95 -121.10
N GLU A 298 -57.99 -92.69 -121.45
CA GLU A 298 -58.05 -93.83 -122.38
C GLU A 298 -58.92 -94.99 -121.85
N TYR A 299 -58.99 -95.15 -120.51
CA TYR A 299 -59.82 -96.15 -119.84
C TYR A 299 -61.30 -95.71 -119.67
N ILE A 300 -61.55 -94.39 -119.55
CA ILE A 300 -62.89 -93.82 -119.35
C ILE A 300 -63.73 -93.84 -120.65
N VAL A 301 -63.15 -93.60 -121.83
CA VAL A 301 -63.88 -93.69 -123.12
C VAL A 301 -64.46 -95.11 -123.34
N GLN A 302 -63.81 -96.15 -122.80
CA GLN A 302 -64.26 -97.54 -122.92
C GLN A 302 -65.31 -97.94 -121.87
N LYS A 303 -65.49 -97.14 -120.81
CA LYS A 303 -66.42 -97.37 -119.69
C LYS A 303 -67.70 -96.51 -119.79
N GLU A 304 -67.61 -95.30 -120.34
CA GLU A 304 -68.76 -94.38 -120.51
C GLU A 304 -69.85 -94.92 -121.45
N LEU A 305 -69.51 -95.74 -122.44
CA LEU A 305 -70.50 -96.42 -123.31
C LEU A 305 -71.37 -97.44 -122.55
N ARG A 306 -70.96 -97.85 -121.34
CA ARG A 306 -71.61 -98.88 -120.51
C ARG A 306 -72.37 -98.30 -119.30
N GLU A 307 -72.13 -97.05 -118.90
CA GLU A 307 -72.72 -96.45 -117.70
C GLU A 307 -73.85 -95.43 -117.98
N GLN A 308 -74.01 -94.97 -119.24
CA GLN A 308 -75.11 -94.08 -119.64
C GLN A 308 -76.52 -94.72 -119.47
N SER A 309 -76.62 -96.04 -119.36
CA SER A 309 -77.90 -96.74 -119.17
C SER A 309 -78.31 -96.96 -117.70
N LEU A 310 -77.47 -96.60 -116.71
CA LEU A 310 -77.71 -96.89 -115.28
C LEU A 310 -77.73 -95.66 -114.36
N THR A 311 -77.34 -94.48 -114.85
CA THR A 311 -77.20 -93.25 -114.03
C THR A 311 -78.46 -92.40 -113.95
N ALA A 312 -79.47 -92.63 -114.79
CA ALA A 312 -80.76 -91.92 -114.71
C ALA A 312 -81.61 -92.32 -113.48
N GLU A 313 -81.26 -93.42 -112.77
CA GLU A 313 -82.08 -93.97 -111.68
C GLU A 313 -81.58 -93.61 -110.26
N LYS A 314 -80.39 -93.02 -110.09
CA LYS A 314 -79.73 -92.87 -108.77
C LYS A 314 -79.70 -91.46 -108.15
N GLU A 315 -80.26 -90.44 -108.78
CA GLU A 315 -80.12 -89.05 -108.28
C GLU A 315 -81.22 -88.56 -107.30
N ARG A 316 -82.16 -89.41 -106.86
CA ARG A 316 -83.23 -89.00 -105.92
C ARG A 316 -83.07 -89.41 -104.44
N ILE A 317 -82.07 -90.23 -104.07
CA ILE A 317 -82.03 -90.83 -102.71
C ILE A 317 -80.81 -90.43 -101.85
N ALA A 318 -79.76 -89.79 -102.38
CA ALA A 318 -78.52 -89.54 -101.62
C ALA A 318 -78.49 -88.23 -100.78
N ARG A 319 -79.51 -87.37 -100.85
CA ARG A 319 -79.56 -86.11 -100.07
C ARG A 319 -79.93 -86.28 -98.58
N GLU A 320 -79.93 -87.51 -98.05
CA GLU A 320 -80.48 -87.82 -96.72
C GLU A 320 -79.45 -88.26 -95.67
N LYS A 321 -78.13 -88.23 -95.94
CA LYS A 321 -77.12 -88.66 -94.96
C LYS A 321 -75.92 -87.72 -94.81
N GLU A 322 -76.22 -86.44 -94.53
CA GLU A 322 -75.23 -85.41 -94.19
C GLU A 322 -75.28 -85.01 -92.70
N GLN A 323 -75.54 -85.98 -91.79
CA GLN A 323 -75.67 -85.72 -90.33
C GLN A 323 -74.92 -86.72 -89.43
N GLU A 324 -73.78 -87.26 -89.87
CA GLU A 324 -72.96 -88.18 -89.04
C GLU A 324 -71.52 -87.69 -88.78
N VAL A 325 -71.18 -86.44 -89.13
CA VAL A 325 -69.81 -85.91 -88.96
C VAL A 325 -69.68 -84.85 -87.84
N ALA A 326 -70.76 -84.58 -87.08
CA ALA A 326 -70.73 -83.64 -85.96
C ALA A 326 -70.31 -84.25 -84.60
N ARG A 327 -70.18 -85.59 -84.49
CA ARG A 327 -70.03 -86.29 -83.20
C ARG A 327 -68.59 -86.45 -82.69
N LEU A 328 -67.58 -86.13 -83.50
CA LEU A 328 -66.15 -86.34 -83.17
C LEU A 328 -65.35 -85.04 -82.90
N ARG A 329 -66.02 -83.95 -82.50
CA ARG A 329 -65.36 -82.73 -81.97
C ARG A 329 -65.65 -82.41 -80.49
N ALA A 330 -66.59 -83.11 -79.86
CA ALA A 330 -66.96 -82.87 -78.46
C ALA A 330 -66.09 -83.63 -77.42
N MET A 331 -65.13 -84.45 -77.85
CA MET A 331 -64.35 -85.32 -76.94
C MET A 331 -63.01 -84.73 -76.49
N GLN A 332 -62.59 -83.57 -77.02
CA GLN A 332 -61.29 -82.95 -76.71
C GLN A 332 -61.36 -81.72 -75.79
N GLU A 333 -62.55 -81.25 -75.40
CA GLU A 333 -62.72 -80.08 -74.52
C GLU A 333 -62.48 -80.40 -73.02
N ARG A 334 -62.30 -81.67 -72.66
CA ARG A 334 -62.17 -82.13 -71.26
C ARG A 334 -60.74 -82.18 -70.71
N ALA A 335 -59.74 -81.81 -71.52
CA ALA A 335 -58.33 -81.80 -71.10
C ALA A 335 -57.85 -80.42 -70.59
N ALA A 336 -58.61 -79.34 -70.84
CA ALA A 336 -58.23 -77.97 -70.47
C ALA A 336 -58.59 -77.60 -69.01
N ASP A 337 -59.53 -78.30 -68.36
CA ASP A 337 -60.00 -77.97 -67.00
C ASP A 337 -59.07 -78.42 -65.86
N LYS A 338 -58.09 -79.30 -66.11
CA LYS A 338 -57.17 -79.79 -65.06
C LYS A 338 -56.04 -78.81 -64.70
N GLN A 339 -55.80 -77.77 -65.50
CA GLN A 339 -54.82 -76.72 -65.20
C GLN A 339 -55.42 -75.50 -64.48
N ALA A 340 -56.72 -75.24 -64.63
CA ALA A 340 -57.42 -74.15 -63.94
C ALA A 340 -57.50 -74.37 -62.41
N GLU A 341 -57.66 -75.63 -61.96
CA GLU A 341 -57.73 -75.95 -60.52
C GLU A 341 -56.37 -75.84 -59.79
N LEU A 342 -55.25 -76.02 -60.51
CA LEU A 342 -53.90 -75.90 -59.95
C LEU A 342 -53.46 -74.42 -59.80
N ASP A 343 -53.95 -73.53 -60.66
CA ASP A 343 -53.68 -72.09 -60.57
C ASP A 343 -54.53 -71.40 -59.49
N GLU A 344 -55.75 -71.88 -59.21
CA GLU A 344 -56.57 -71.34 -58.12
C GLU A 344 -55.97 -71.65 -56.73
N LEU A 345 -55.41 -72.84 -56.53
CA LEU A 345 -54.67 -73.21 -55.31
C LEU A 345 -53.36 -72.42 -55.12
N ARG A 346 -52.71 -72.04 -56.22
CA ARG A 346 -51.49 -71.21 -56.21
C ARG A 346 -51.83 -69.74 -55.90
N ALA A 347 -52.93 -69.22 -56.46
CA ALA A 347 -53.41 -67.86 -56.18
C ALA A 347 -53.82 -67.66 -54.72
N ARG A 348 -54.53 -68.62 -54.10
CA ARG A 348 -54.92 -68.54 -52.68
C ARG A 348 -53.72 -68.58 -51.73
N ARG A 349 -52.71 -69.42 -51.99
CA ARG A 349 -51.47 -69.46 -51.19
C ARG A 349 -50.66 -68.16 -51.31
N TYR A 350 -50.63 -67.55 -52.50
CA TYR A 350 -49.95 -66.27 -52.72
C TYR A 350 -50.67 -65.11 -52.02
N GLN A 351 -52.01 -65.08 -52.06
CA GLN A 351 -52.82 -64.09 -51.34
C GLN A 351 -52.64 -64.22 -49.82
N GLU A 352 -52.68 -65.42 -49.26
CA GLU A 352 -52.43 -65.64 -47.83
C GLU A 352 -50.98 -65.30 -47.42
N ALA A 353 -49.99 -65.59 -48.25
CA ALA A 353 -48.60 -65.21 -47.99
C ALA A 353 -48.43 -63.69 -47.99
N LYS A 354 -49.05 -62.99 -48.94
CA LYS A 354 -49.06 -61.52 -49.00
C LYS A 354 -49.81 -60.89 -47.83
N GLU A 355 -50.92 -61.47 -47.39
CA GLU A 355 -51.59 -60.99 -46.18
C GLU A 355 -50.78 -61.21 -44.90
N ARG A 356 -50.06 -62.33 -44.76
CA ARG A 356 -49.16 -62.56 -43.63
C ARG A 356 -47.97 -61.59 -43.66
N GLU A 357 -47.38 -61.34 -44.82
CA GLU A 357 -46.35 -60.31 -45.00
C GLU A 357 -46.87 -58.90 -44.69
N TRP A 358 -48.11 -58.59 -45.07
CA TRP A 358 -48.72 -57.29 -44.79
C TRP A 358 -49.01 -57.11 -43.29
N ARG A 359 -49.60 -58.11 -42.62
CA ARG A 359 -49.84 -58.09 -41.17
C ARG A 359 -48.57 -58.08 -40.32
N THR A 360 -47.47 -58.63 -40.82
CA THR A 360 -46.16 -58.54 -40.13
C THR A 360 -45.50 -57.18 -40.34
N LYS A 361 -45.60 -56.60 -41.54
CA LYS A 361 -45.14 -55.23 -41.82
C LYS A 361 -45.90 -54.17 -41.01
N GLU A 362 -47.23 -54.28 -40.93
CA GLU A 362 -48.05 -53.37 -40.11
C GLU A 362 -47.70 -53.48 -38.62
N ARG A 363 -47.58 -54.70 -38.07
CA ARG A 363 -47.14 -54.88 -36.68
C ARG A 363 -45.76 -54.30 -36.42
N ALA A 364 -44.79 -54.57 -37.29
CA ALA A 364 -43.44 -54.02 -37.16
C ALA A 364 -43.42 -52.49 -37.29
N HIS A 365 -44.29 -51.89 -38.09
CA HIS A 365 -44.41 -50.44 -38.21
C HIS A 365 -45.00 -49.82 -36.95
N VAL A 366 -46.08 -50.39 -36.41
CA VAL A 366 -46.68 -49.95 -35.13
C VAL A 366 -45.68 -50.10 -33.97
N GLU A 367 -44.96 -51.22 -33.88
CA GLU A 367 -43.91 -51.43 -32.87
C GLU A 367 -42.76 -50.41 -32.97
N ARG A 368 -42.35 -50.04 -34.19
CA ARG A 368 -41.35 -48.97 -34.37
C ARG A 368 -41.88 -47.61 -33.95
N GLN A 369 -43.14 -47.30 -34.26
CA GLN A 369 -43.76 -46.03 -33.84
C GLN A 369 -43.91 -45.96 -32.32
N THR A 370 -44.33 -47.03 -31.66
CA THR A 370 -44.44 -47.07 -30.19
C THR A 370 -43.08 -47.00 -29.52
N ALA A 371 -42.06 -47.69 -30.05
CA ALA A 371 -40.69 -47.60 -29.56
C ALA A 371 -40.12 -46.18 -29.70
N MET A 372 -40.32 -45.54 -30.85
CA MET A 372 -39.88 -44.16 -31.09
C MET A 372 -40.59 -43.16 -30.17
N GLN A 373 -41.90 -43.33 -29.94
CA GLN A 373 -42.64 -42.50 -28.99
C GLN A 373 -42.17 -42.68 -27.55
N HIS A 374 -41.88 -43.93 -27.13
CA HIS A 374 -41.37 -44.23 -25.81
C HIS A 374 -39.95 -43.67 -25.60
N GLU A 375 -39.09 -43.76 -26.61
CA GLU A 375 -37.76 -43.15 -26.59
C GLU A 375 -37.83 -41.62 -26.49
N LEU A 376 -38.72 -40.98 -27.27
CA LEU A 376 -38.97 -39.53 -27.18
C LEU A 376 -39.52 -39.12 -25.81
N ALA A 377 -40.41 -39.91 -25.21
CA ALA A 377 -40.92 -39.65 -23.87
C ALA A 377 -39.80 -39.72 -22.81
N ASN A 378 -38.94 -40.74 -22.89
CA ASN A 378 -37.78 -40.90 -22.02
C ASN A 378 -36.75 -39.77 -22.20
N ALA A 379 -36.49 -39.35 -23.45
CA ALA A 379 -35.62 -38.23 -23.73
C ALA A 379 -36.16 -36.92 -23.16
N ARG A 380 -37.48 -36.69 -23.26
CA ARG A 380 -38.14 -35.51 -22.67
C ARG A 380 -38.05 -35.51 -21.15
N THR A 381 -38.32 -36.63 -20.49
CA THR A 381 -38.24 -36.73 -19.02
C THR A 381 -36.79 -36.58 -18.53
N ALA A 382 -35.81 -37.19 -19.22
CA ALA A 382 -34.39 -37.01 -18.92
C ALA A 382 -33.94 -35.55 -19.10
N GLN A 383 -34.38 -34.88 -20.16
CA GLN A 383 -34.08 -33.47 -20.41
C GLN A 383 -34.71 -32.56 -19.32
N GLN A 384 -35.96 -32.83 -18.94
CA GLN A 384 -36.62 -32.10 -17.85
C GLN A 384 -35.88 -32.28 -16.53
N ALA A 385 -35.51 -33.51 -16.18
CA ALA A 385 -34.75 -33.80 -14.97
C ALA A 385 -33.36 -33.12 -14.97
N ALA A 386 -32.65 -33.12 -16.10
CA ALA A 386 -31.38 -32.43 -16.24
C ALA A 386 -31.54 -30.90 -16.07
N LYS A 387 -32.57 -30.30 -16.67
CA LYS A 387 -32.87 -28.87 -16.48
C LYS A 387 -33.22 -28.53 -15.02
N ILE A 388 -33.97 -29.40 -14.34
CA ILE A 388 -34.30 -29.20 -12.92
C ILE A 388 -33.03 -29.26 -12.07
N LYS A 389 -32.14 -30.24 -12.31
CA LYS A 389 -30.85 -30.34 -11.61
C LYS A 389 -29.97 -29.11 -11.84
N GLN A 390 -29.81 -28.68 -13.09
CA GLN A 390 -29.04 -27.46 -13.40
C GLN A 390 -29.62 -26.22 -12.70
N LYS A 391 -30.94 -26.06 -12.68
CA LYS A 391 -31.57 -24.95 -11.94
C LYS A 391 -31.32 -25.04 -10.44
N ALA A 392 -31.35 -26.25 -9.86
CA ALA A 392 -31.04 -26.45 -8.45
C ALA A 392 -29.57 -26.14 -8.12
N GLU A 393 -28.63 -26.56 -8.98
CA GLU A 393 -27.20 -26.26 -8.84
C GLU A 393 -26.92 -24.75 -8.94
N VAL A 394 -27.54 -24.06 -9.90
CA VAL A 394 -27.44 -22.60 -10.03
C VAL A 394 -28.01 -21.91 -8.79
N ALA A 395 -29.18 -22.34 -8.30
CA ALA A 395 -29.77 -21.77 -7.08
C ALA A 395 -28.89 -22.00 -5.84
N GLN A 396 -28.23 -23.15 -5.72
CA GLN A 396 -27.28 -23.41 -4.63
C GLN A 396 -26.03 -22.54 -4.74
N LEU A 397 -25.49 -22.35 -5.95
CA LEU A 397 -24.37 -21.46 -6.20
C LEU A 397 -24.72 -20.01 -5.87
N GLU A 398 -25.86 -19.51 -6.36
CA GLU A 398 -26.36 -18.17 -6.05
C GLU A 398 -26.57 -17.97 -4.55
N HIS A 399 -27.15 -18.96 -3.86
CA HIS A 399 -27.31 -18.92 -2.42
C HIS A 399 -25.95 -18.89 -1.69
N GLY A 400 -24.98 -19.70 -2.12
CA GLY A 400 -23.63 -19.71 -1.55
C GLY A 400 -22.87 -18.40 -1.75
N GLU A 401 -22.98 -17.78 -2.93
CA GLU A 401 -22.44 -16.44 -3.19
C GLU A 401 -23.15 -15.38 -2.34
N PHE A 402 -24.48 -15.44 -2.24
CA PHE A 402 -25.27 -14.53 -1.41
C PHE A 402 -24.86 -14.61 0.07
N MET A 403 -24.70 -15.81 0.62
CA MET A 403 -24.25 -15.99 2.01
C MET A 403 -22.83 -15.46 2.22
N ARG A 404 -21.91 -15.68 1.27
CA ARG A 404 -20.57 -15.08 1.33
C ARG A 404 -20.61 -13.55 1.35
N VAL A 405 -21.45 -12.94 0.50
CA VAL A 405 -21.63 -11.48 0.50
C VAL A 405 -22.22 -11.01 1.83
N LEU A 406 -23.18 -11.75 2.40
CA LEU A 406 -23.77 -11.45 3.69
C LEU A 406 -22.74 -11.50 4.82
N ASP A 407 -21.87 -12.51 4.82
CA ASP A 407 -20.81 -12.66 5.82
C ASP A 407 -19.79 -11.53 5.74
N VAL A 408 -19.38 -11.14 4.53
CA VAL A 408 -18.49 -9.98 4.32
C VAL A 408 -19.16 -8.68 4.77
N ASN A 409 -20.44 -8.48 4.46
CA ASN A 409 -21.18 -7.30 4.93
C ASN A 409 -21.28 -7.27 6.45
N ARG A 410 -21.55 -8.41 7.09
CA ARG A 410 -21.62 -8.53 8.55
C ARG A 410 -20.26 -8.29 9.20
N GLN A 411 -19.16 -8.72 8.58
CA GLN A 411 -17.80 -8.42 9.03
C GLN A 411 -17.51 -6.92 8.95
N LYS A 412 -17.83 -6.26 7.83
CA LYS A 412 -17.67 -4.80 7.69
C LYS A 412 -18.49 -4.03 8.71
N GLU A 413 -19.74 -4.43 8.94
CA GLU A 413 -20.60 -3.81 9.95
C GLU A 413 -20.01 -3.94 11.37
N TYR A 414 -19.39 -5.09 11.67
CA TYR A 414 -18.66 -5.29 12.92
C TYR A 414 -17.37 -4.44 13.01
N GLU A 415 -16.59 -4.34 11.92
CA GLU A 415 -15.40 -3.49 11.83
C GLU A 415 -15.76 -2.01 12.02
N ASP A 416 -16.83 -1.52 11.38
CA ASP A 416 -17.33 -0.16 11.52
C ASP A 416 -17.76 0.12 12.98
N LEU A 417 -18.44 -0.84 13.62
CA LEU A 417 -18.79 -0.74 15.03
C LEU A 417 -17.52 -0.68 15.91
N GLN A 418 -16.49 -1.47 15.63
CA GLN A 418 -15.23 -1.40 16.36
C GLN A 418 -14.52 -0.05 16.14
N GLN A 419 -14.53 0.49 14.92
CA GLN A 419 -13.93 1.81 14.65
C GLN A 419 -14.66 2.94 15.38
N THR A 420 -16.00 2.90 15.42
CA THR A 420 -16.79 3.88 16.17
C THR A 420 -16.54 3.78 17.67
N VAL A 421 -16.50 2.57 18.23
CA VAL A 421 -16.13 2.35 19.64
C VAL A 421 -14.72 2.86 19.92
N ASN A 422 -13.73 2.52 19.08
CA ASN A 422 -12.36 3.00 19.23
C ASN A 422 -12.31 4.54 19.19
N SER A 423 -13.01 5.17 18.25
CA SER A 423 -13.10 6.62 18.14
C SER A 423 -13.75 7.24 19.38
N MET A 424 -14.83 6.65 19.89
CA MET A 424 -15.47 7.09 21.13
C MET A 424 -14.54 6.97 22.33
N THR A 425 -13.80 5.86 22.47
CA THR A 425 -12.84 5.68 23.56
C THR A 425 -11.68 6.65 23.47
N LEU A 426 -11.18 6.95 22.27
CA LEU A 426 -10.11 7.93 22.04
C LEU A 426 -10.59 9.34 22.44
N ASN A 427 -11.78 9.72 22.00
CA ASN A 427 -12.41 11.00 22.36
C ASN A 427 -12.67 11.10 23.87
N HIS A 428 -13.06 10.00 24.51
CA HIS A 428 -13.25 9.95 25.96
C HIS A 428 -11.93 10.16 26.70
N LYS A 429 -10.86 9.47 26.31
CA LYS A 429 -9.50 9.66 26.88
C LYS A 429 -9.02 11.09 26.69
N TYR A 430 -9.17 11.63 25.48
CA TYR A 430 -8.81 13.02 25.19
C TYR A 430 -9.58 14.02 26.07
N LYS A 431 -10.88 13.78 26.28
CA LYS A 431 -11.69 14.58 27.20
C LYS A 431 -11.19 14.47 28.64
N GLU A 432 -10.86 13.28 29.12
CA GLU A 432 -10.29 13.10 30.47
C GLU A 432 -8.96 13.85 30.63
N GLU A 433 -8.05 13.72 29.66
CA GLU A 433 -6.76 14.43 29.65
C GLU A 433 -6.95 15.95 29.65
N LEU A 434 -7.90 16.46 28.85
CA LEU A 434 -8.21 17.89 28.80
C LEU A 434 -8.79 18.38 30.15
N LEU A 435 -9.70 17.62 30.76
CA LEU A 435 -10.26 17.96 32.08
C LEU A 435 -9.18 17.93 33.16
N ALA A 436 -8.28 16.95 33.15
CA ALA A 436 -7.14 16.87 34.05
C ALA A 436 -6.19 18.05 33.86
N GLN A 437 -5.94 18.47 32.62
CA GLN A 437 -5.12 19.65 32.30
C GLN A 437 -5.77 20.95 32.80
N ILE A 438 -7.08 21.11 32.60
CA ILE A 438 -7.84 22.26 33.12
C ILE A 438 -7.77 22.30 34.64
N GLN A 439 -7.99 21.17 35.30
CA GLN A 439 -7.90 21.06 36.76
C GLN A 439 -6.48 21.39 37.25
N ALA A 440 -5.43 20.86 36.62
CA ALA A 440 -4.04 21.14 36.97
C ALA A 440 -3.69 22.63 36.82
N ASN A 441 -4.19 23.29 35.76
CA ASN A 441 -4.02 24.72 35.57
C ASN A 441 -4.80 25.56 36.59
N GLU A 442 -6.02 25.15 36.95
CA GLU A 442 -6.81 25.81 37.99
C GLU A 442 -6.13 25.70 39.36
N GLU A 443 -5.66 24.50 39.72
CA GLU A 443 -4.84 24.20 40.90
C GLU A 443 -3.59 25.08 40.94
N ARG A 444 -2.85 25.17 39.82
CA ARG A 444 -1.66 26.02 39.71
C ARG A 444 -2.00 27.49 39.97
N ARG A 445 -3.08 27.99 39.35
CA ARG A 445 -3.54 29.38 39.54
C ARG A 445 -3.99 29.65 40.97
N LYS A 446 -4.66 28.69 41.63
CA LYS A 446 -5.02 28.78 43.05
C LYS A 446 -3.77 28.83 43.93
N ARG A 447 -2.78 27.98 43.69
CA ARG A 447 -1.50 27.97 44.42
C ARG A 447 -0.72 29.27 44.24
N GLU A 448 -0.59 29.77 43.01
CA GLU A 448 0.04 31.07 42.73
C GLU A 448 -0.67 32.21 43.46
N ARG A 449 -2.01 32.21 43.48
CA ARG A 449 -2.80 33.21 44.22
C ARG A 449 -2.62 33.09 45.73
N GLN A 450 -2.58 31.88 46.26
CA GLN A 450 -2.33 31.64 47.69
C GLN A 450 -0.93 32.10 48.08
N ALA A 451 0.10 31.76 47.29
CA ALA A 451 1.47 32.21 47.51
C ALA A 451 1.57 33.74 47.51
N TYR A 452 0.93 34.41 46.55
CA TYR A 452 0.88 35.88 46.52
C TYR A 452 0.21 36.50 47.76
N LEU A 453 -0.90 35.92 48.21
CA LEU A 453 -1.58 36.38 49.43
C LEU A 453 -0.75 36.09 50.69
N GLU A 454 -0.06 34.96 50.74
CA GLU A 454 0.83 34.57 51.83
C GLU A 454 2.06 35.48 51.90
N ASP A 455 2.67 35.81 50.77
CA ASP A 455 3.76 36.80 50.69
C ASP A 455 3.29 38.18 51.19
N GLY A 456 2.06 38.59 50.82
CA GLY A 456 1.44 39.81 51.34
C GLY A 456 1.09 39.74 52.84
N ALA A 457 0.81 38.56 53.38
CA ALA A 457 0.62 38.35 54.82
C ALA A 457 1.97 38.39 55.57
N ARG A 458 3.00 37.73 55.05
CA ARG A 458 4.37 37.75 55.58
C ARG A 458 4.96 39.15 55.60
N LEU A 459 4.72 39.94 54.55
CA LEU A 459 5.17 41.34 54.50
C LEU A 459 4.52 42.19 55.60
N ARG A 460 3.22 42.00 55.85
CA ARG A 460 2.51 42.67 56.95
C ARG A 460 2.99 42.22 58.32
N GLU A 461 3.18 40.92 58.50
CA GLU A 461 3.73 40.36 59.75
C GLU A 461 5.15 40.88 60.02
N ALA A 462 6.00 40.99 59.00
CA ALA A 462 7.34 41.57 59.12
C ALA A 462 7.29 43.05 59.52
N ALA A 463 6.40 43.84 58.91
CA ALA A 463 6.19 45.24 59.27
C ALA A 463 5.64 45.40 60.70
N ASP A 464 4.73 44.53 61.14
CA ASP A 464 4.20 44.52 62.50
C ASP A 464 5.27 44.14 63.53
N LYS A 465 6.13 43.15 63.21
CA LYS A 465 7.30 42.80 64.04
C LYS A 465 8.29 43.96 64.15
N GLU A 466 8.57 44.65 63.05
CA GLU A 466 9.42 45.84 63.04
C GLU A 466 8.83 46.96 63.90
N LYS A 467 7.51 47.17 63.82
CA LYS A 467 6.79 48.12 64.66
C LYS A 467 6.87 47.78 66.15
N GLN A 468 6.71 46.50 66.50
CA GLN A 468 6.85 46.03 67.88
C GLN A 468 8.28 46.22 68.38
N LEU A 469 9.29 45.90 67.56
CA LEU A 469 10.70 46.11 67.88
C LEU A 469 11.00 47.60 68.14
N LEU A 470 10.53 48.49 67.27
CA LEU A 470 10.72 49.93 67.44
C LEU A 470 9.99 50.48 68.67
N ALA A 471 8.81 49.94 69.01
CA ALA A 471 8.10 50.27 70.23
C ALA A 471 8.87 49.82 71.49
N GLN A 472 9.41 48.60 71.48
CA GLN A 472 10.27 48.09 72.56
C GLN A 472 11.56 48.92 72.72
N ILE A 473 12.20 49.31 71.62
CA ILE A 473 13.38 50.18 71.64
C ILE A 473 13.02 51.55 72.22
N LYS A 474 11.87 52.11 71.85
CA LYS A 474 11.37 53.38 72.39
C LYS A 474 11.12 53.28 73.90
N GLU A 475 10.48 52.22 74.37
CA GLU A 475 10.24 51.97 75.79
C GLU A 475 11.54 51.80 76.56
N ARG A 476 12.50 51.03 76.03
CA ARG A 476 13.84 50.87 76.61
C ARG A 476 14.56 52.22 76.74
N LYS A 477 14.52 53.07 75.71
CA LYS A 477 15.14 54.40 75.74
C LYS A 477 14.44 55.36 76.70
N LEU A 478 13.11 55.28 76.84
CA LEU A 478 12.39 56.04 77.85
C LEU A 478 12.82 55.61 79.26
N GLY A 479 12.94 54.29 79.52
CA GLY A 479 13.46 53.78 80.79
C GLY A 479 14.91 54.19 81.09
N GLU A 480 15.76 54.25 80.06
CA GLU A 480 17.13 54.78 80.19
C GLU A 480 17.14 56.27 80.57
N LEU A 481 16.26 57.08 79.98
CA LEU A 481 16.12 58.51 80.30
C LEU A 481 15.54 58.73 81.71
N GLU A 482 14.68 57.83 82.19
CA GLU A 482 14.19 57.83 83.57
C GLU A 482 15.30 57.46 84.56
N GLY A 483 16.10 56.42 84.26
CA GLY A 483 17.28 56.05 85.04
C GLY A 483 18.36 57.13 85.07
N ALA A 484 18.48 57.93 84.00
CA ALA A 484 19.36 59.09 83.92
C ALA A 484 18.81 60.36 84.63
N GLY A 485 17.61 60.29 85.22
CA GLY A 485 17.03 61.37 86.02
C GLY A 485 16.43 62.55 85.23
N VAL A 486 16.10 62.35 83.95
CA VAL A 486 15.57 63.43 83.08
C VAL A 486 14.12 63.80 83.48
N PRO A 487 13.79 65.08 83.73
CA PRO A 487 12.44 65.50 84.12
C PRO A 487 11.33 65.17 83.09
N GLY A 488 10.13 64.88 83.59
CA GLY A 488 8.92 64.50 82.83
C GLY A 488 8.59 65.39 81.62
N LYS A 489 8.86 66.71 81.74
CA LYS A 489 8.59 67.69 80.69
C LYS A 489 9.35 67.42 79.39
N TYR A 490 10.56 66.87 79.46
CA TYR A 490 11.44 66.68 78.30
C TYR A 490 11.36 65.26 77.70
N ARG A 491 10.73 64.30 78.39
CA ARG A 491 10.46 62.94 77.87
C ARG A 491 9.12 62.83 77.13
N ALA A 492 8.19 63.74 77.37
CA ALA A 492 6.83 63.71 76.83
C ALA A 492 6.76 63.77 75.29
N GLU A 493 7.73 64.40 74.63
CA GLU A 493 7.79 64.45 73.16
C GLU A 493 8.20 63.10 72.56
N LEU A 494 9.22 62.45 73.14
CA LEU A 494 9.64 61.11 72.74
C LEU A 494 8.54 60.08 73.01
N GLU A 495 7.87 60.18 74.15
CA GLU A 495 6.71 59.35 74.51
C GLU A 495 5.54 59.51 73.53
N LYS A 496 5.29 60.72 73.02
CA LYS A 496 4.23 60.98 72.04
C LYS A 496 4.64 60.77 70.59
N MET A 497 5.92 60.53 70.31
CA MET A 497 6.43 60.29 68.95
C MET A 497 5.76 59.04 68.36
N LYS A 498 4.98 59.23 67.29
CA LYS A 498 4.41 58.13 66.50
C LYS A 498 5.47 57.60 65.55
N ILE A 499 5.66 56.29 65.55
CA ILE A 499 6.52 55.61 64.59
C ILE A 499 5.79 55.68 63.24
N GLN A 500 6.25 56.56 62.35
CA GLN A 500 5.69 56.71 61.01
C GLN A 500 6.40 55.75 60.07
N PHE A 501 5.62 54.97 59.32
CA PHE A 501 6.09 54.13 58.23
C PHE A 501 5.86 54.86 56.91
N ARG A 502 6.75 54.64 55.94
CA ARG A 502 6.61 55.16 54.57
C ARG A 502 5.95 54.12 53.69
#